data_AF-A0A8S9JBN7-F1
#
_entry.id   AF-A0A8S9JBN7-F1
#
_cell.length_a   1.000
_cell.length_b   1.000
_cell.length_c   1.000
_cell.angle_alpha   90.00
_cell.angle_beta   90.00
_cell.angle_gamma   90.00
#
_symmetry.space_group_name_H-M   'P 1'
#
loop_
_entity.id
_entity.type
_entity.pdbx_description
1 polymer ?
#
loop_
_entity_poly.entity_id
_entity_poly.type
_entity_poly.pdbx_seq_one_letter_code
_entity_poly.pdbx_strand_id
1 'polypeptide(L)'
;MKKVIFEFPSITAGFALEHPLTHPTSYYSCHQVLRSINSITGSSLHLIPITCNSPAIQIATSVIRDHRYRSYVARLGPIGSLLLFPKRLPSSPKSLYLGRGLS
;
A
#
# COMPACT_ATOMS: atom_id res chain seq x y z
N MET A 1 -3.09 23.70 7.73
CA MET A 1 -2.62 22.30 7.52
C MET A 1 -3.64 21.56 6.67
N LYS A 2 -3.21 20.68 5.76
CA LYS A 2 -4.13 19.87 4.93
C LYS A 2 -4.44 18.55 5.66
N LYS A 3 -5.71 18.22 5.81
CA LYS A 3 -6.19 16.95 6.37
C LYS A 3 -5.97 15.84 5.34
N VAL A 4 -5.46 14.68 5.75
CA VAL A 4 -5.29 13.51 4.88
C VAL A 4 -6.34 12.47 5.24
N ILE A 5 -7.06 11.95 4.25
CA ILE A 5 -8.07 10.89 4.47
C ILE A 5 -7.62 9.66 3.70
N PHE A 6 -7.45 8.55 4.41
CA PHE A 6 -7.16 7.24 3.84
C PHE A 6 -8.48 6.50 3.68
N GLU A 7 -8.83 6.14 2.46
CA GLU A 7 -10.07 5.45 2.14
C GLU A 7 -9.80 4.01 1.72
N PHE A 8 -10.60 3.07 2.21
CA PHE A 8 -10.47 1.66 1.89
C PHE A 8 -11.85 0.96 1.87
N PRO A 9 -12.06 -0.06 1.02
CA PRO A 9 -13.39 -0.70 0.89
C PRO A 9 -13.52 -2.05 1.58
N SER A 10 -12.44 -2.58 2.15
CA SER A 10 -12.43 -3.93 2.73
C SER A 10 -12.92 -3.91 4.17
N ILE A 11 -14.14 -4.43 4.40
CA ILE A 11 -14.70 -4.60 5.74
C ILE A 11 -13.79 -5.47 6.61
N THR A 12 -13.26 -6.56 6.05
CA THR A 12 -12.34 -7.47 6.76
C THR A 12 -11.05 -6.76 7.19
N ALA A 13 -10.48 -5.91 6.33
CA ALA A 13 -9.32 -5.12 6.71
C ALA A 13 -9.65 -4.11 7.80
N GLY A 14 -10.85 -3.51 7.76
CA GLY A 14 -11.33 -2.59 8.79
C GLY A 14 -11.42 -3.28 10.14
N PHE A 15 -12.06 -4.44 10.18
CA PHE A 15 -12.18 -5.25 11.39
C PHE A 15 -10.81 -5.68 11.94
N ALA A 16 -9.86 -6.03 11.07
CA ALA A 16 -8.50 -6.35 11.49
C ALA A 16 -7.73 -5.13 12.03
N LEU A 17 -7.96 -3.94 11.49
CA LEU A 17 -7.34 -2.70 11.97
C LEU A 17 -7.95 -2.23 13.29
N GLU A 18 -9.26 -2.40 13.49
CA GLU A 18 -9.95 -2.08 14.73
C GLU A 18 -9.63 -3.08 15.83
N HIS A 19 -9.48 -4.37 15.49
CA HIS A 19 -9.20 -5.45 16.43
C HIS A 19 -7.95 -6.26 16.01
N PRO A 20 -6.73 -5.68 16.10
CA PRO A 20 -5.52 -6.36 15.62
C PRO A 20 -5.22 -7.67 16.37
N LEU A 21 -5.59 -7.75 17.64
CA LEU A 21 -5.32 -8.93 18.49
C LEU A 21 -6.14 -10.16 18.07
N THR A 22 -7.28 -9.96 17.40
CA THR A 22 -8.09 -11.08 16.89
C THR A 22 -7.59 -11.59 15.53
N HIS A 23 -6.58 -10.93 14.93
CA HIS A 23 -6.01 -11.28 13.63
C HIS A 23 -4.48 -11.45 13.72
N PRO A 24 -3.98 -12.53 14.36
CA PRO A 24 -2.55 -12.70 14.61
C PRO A 24 -1.70 -12.75 13.33
N THR A 25 -2.26 -13.25 12.22
CA THR A 25 -1.56 -13.33 10.93
C THR A 25 -1.31 -11.97 10.28
N SER A 26 -2.17 -10.97 10.57
CA SER A 26 -2.06 -9.62 10.02
C SER A 26 -1.69 -8.57 11.07
N TYR A 27 -1.47 -8.96 12.33
CA TYR A 27 -1.17 -8.08 13.45
C TYR A 27 -0.03 -7.10 13.14
N TYR A 28 1.10 -7.63 12.64
CA TYR A 28 2.26 -6.80 12.31
C TYR A 28 1.94 -5.77 11.22
N SER A 29 1.24 -6.18 10.17
CA SER A 29 0.80 -5.29 9.08
C SER A 29 -0.16 -4.23 9.58
N CYS A 30 -1.14 -4.60 10.43
CA CYS A 30 -2.08 -3.66 11.04
C CYS A 30 -1.33 -2.62 11.89
N HIS A 31 -0.39 -3.06 12.71
CA HIS A 31 0.44 -2.18 13.53
C HIS A 31 1.27 -1.20 12.67
N GLN A 32 1.89 -1.68 11.58
CA GLN A 32 2.62 -0.82 10.66
C GLN A 32 1.74 0.23 9.98
N VAL A 33 0.54 -0.17 9.53
CA VAL A 33 -0.42 0.74 8.90
C VAL A 33 -0.87 1.82 9.89
N LEU A 34 -1.31 1.42 11.08
CA LEU A 34 -1.76 2.36 12.11
C LEU A 34 -0.65 3.32 12.53
N ARG A 35 0.58 2.82 12.71
CA ARG A 35 1.75 3.67 13.00
C ARG A 35 2.01 4.68 11.88
N SER A 36 1.89 4.27 10.62
CA SER A 36 2.12 5.13 9.47
C SER A 36 1.06 6.22 9.36
N ILE A 37 -0.22 5.87 9.55
CA ILE A 37 -1.33 6.82 9.57
C ILE A 37 -1.13 7.82 10.71
N ASN A 38 -0.92 7.34 11.94
CA ASN A 38 -0.76 8.19 13.12
C ASN A 38 0.49 9.10 13.07
N SER A 39 1.47 8.80 12.22
CA SER A 39 2.61 9.69 11.99
C SER A 39 2.25 10.97 11.22
N ILE A 40 1.09 11.00 10.56
CA ILE A 40 0.60 12.13 9.77
C ILE A 40 -0.43 12.90 10.59
N THR A 41 -0.06 14.11 11.02
CA THR A 41 -0.94 14.95 11.83
C THR A 41 -2.24 15.27 11.08
N GLY A 42 -3.38 14.98 11.73
CA GLY A 42 -4.71 15.21 11.15
C GLY A 42 -5.13 14.17 10.12
N SER A 43 -4.47 13.01 10.04
CA SER A 43 -4.95 11.92 9.20
C SER A 43 -6.20 11.24 9.77
N SER A 44 -7.07 10.72 8.91
CA SER A 44 -8.13 9.78 9.30
C SER A 44 -8.21 8.59 8.35
N LEU A 45 -8.80 7.50 8.82
CA LEU A 45 -9.03 6.27 8.06
C LEU A 45 -10.54 6.03 7.93
N HIS A 46 -11.04 5.86 6.71
CA HIS A 46 -12.46 5.79 6.40
C HIS A 46 -12.79 4.54 5.57
N LEU A 47 -13.76 3.75 6.05
CA LEU A 47 -14.33 2.64 5.30
C LEU A 47 -15.35 3.20 4.29
N ILE A 48 -15.18 2.88 3.01
CA ILE A 48 -16.05 3.33 1.92
C ILE A 48 -16.66 2.13 1.16
N PRO A 49 -17.79 2.29 0.46
CA PRO A 49 -18.28 1.25 -0.43
C PRO A 49 -17.27 0.92 -1.54
N ILE A 50 -17.21 -0.35 -1.96
CA ILE A 50 -16.29 -0.81 -3.02
C ILE A 50 -16.48 -0.06 -4.34
N THR A 51 -17.71 0.34 -4.64
CA THR A 51 -18.08 1.12 -5.83
C THR A 51 -17.41 2.50 -5.86
N CYS A 52 -17.10 3.08 -4.70
CA CYS A 52 -16.44 4.37 -4.57
C CYS A 52 -14.92 4.30 -4.76
N ASN A 53 -14.33 3.09 -4.73
CA ASN A 53 -12.89 2.89 -4.86
C ASN A 53 -12.46 2.33 -6.23
N SER A 54 -13.26 2.58 -7.28
CA SER A 54 -13.00 2.07 -8.63
C SER A 54 -11.61 2.41 -9.19
N PRO A 55 -11.01 3.60 -8.94
CA PRO A 55 -9.68 3.91 -9.46
C PRO A 55 -8.59 3.03 -8.83
N ALA A 56 -8.63 2.82 -7.51
CA ALA A 56 -7.64 1.99 -6.84
C ALA A 56 -7.75 0.52 -7.25
N ILE A 57 -8.98 0.04 -7.49
CA ILE A 57 -9.23 -1.31 -8.00
C ILE A 57 -8.63 -1.47 -9.40
N GLN A 58 -8.86 -0.51 -10.31
CA GLN A 58 -8.29 -0.55 -11.66
C GLN A 58 -6.76 -0.54 -11.65
N ILE A 59 -6.14 0.23 -10.75
CA ILE A 59 -4.69 0.21 -10.57
C ILE A 59 -4.24 -1.17 -10.08
N ALA A 60 -4.88 -1.71 -9.04
CA ALA A 60 -4.53 -3.02 -8.50
C ALA A 60 -4.68 -4.14 -9.54
N THR A 61 -5.77 -4.16 -10.30
CA THR A 61 -6.00 -5.15 -11.36
C THR A 61 -5.01 -5.00 -12.51
N SER A 62 -4.65 -3.77 -12.91
CA SER A 62 -3.61 -3.56 -13.91
C SER A 62 -2.23 -4.06 -13.45
N VAL A 63 -1.89 -3.86 -12.17
CA VAL A 63 -0.61 -4.33 -11.60
C VAL A 63 -0.53 -5.85 -11.61
N ILE A 64 -1.62 -6.52 -11.22
CA ILE A 64 -1.72 -7.98 -11.21
C ILE A 64 -1.65 -8.53 -12.63
N ARG A 65 -2.41 -7.95 -13.57
CA ARG A 65 -2.46 -8.38 -14.97
C ARG A 65 -1.10 -8.32 -15.64
N ASP A 66 -0.34 -7.26 -15.39
CA ASP A 66 0.92 -7.03 -16.09
C ASP A 66 2.12 -7.71 -15.38
N HIS A 67 1.89 -8.41 -14.25
CA HIS A 67 2.94 -8.91 -13.34
C HIS A 67 3.98 -7.82 -12.94
N ARG A 68 3.58 -6.55 -13.01
CA ARG A 68 4.44 -5.39 -12.77
C ARG A 68 4.45 -5.02 -11.30
N TYR A 69 4.86 -5.94 -10.44
CA TYR A 69 4.90 -5.76 -8.98
C TYR A 69 5.80 -4.60 -8.49
N ARG A 70 6.50 -3.88 -9.39
CA ARG A 70 7.51 -2.86 -9.05
C ARG A 70 7.42 -1.53 -9.82
N SER A 71 6.47 -1.33 -10.73
CA SER A 71 6.67 -0.34 -11.82
C SER A 71 5.66 0.81 -11.95
N TYR A 72 4.72 1.00 -11.02
CA TYR A 72 3.76 2.11 -11.13
C TYR A 72 4.04 3.26 -10.15
N VAL A 73 4.52 4.38 -10.70
CA VAL A 73 4.38 5.72 -10.13
C VAL A 73 3.28 6.39 -10.96
N ALA A 74 2.16 6.75 -10.35
CA ALA A 74 1.13 7.54 -11.03
C ALA A 74 1.74 8.90 -11.42
N ARG A 75 2.10 9.10 -12.69
CA ARG A 75 2.60 10.39 -13.19
C ARG A 75 1.48 11.39 -13.48
N LEU A 76 0.21 10.97 -13.43
CA LEU A 76 -0.95 11.80 -13.81
C LEU A 76 -2.21 11.39 -13.02
N GLY A 77 -2.14 11.35 -11.70
CA GLY A 77 -3.37 11.36 -10.89
C GLY A 77 -4.03 12.75 -10.98
N PRO A 78 -5.37 12.86 -11.05
CA PRO A 78 -6.04 14.16 -10.94
C PRO A 78 -5.56 14.86 -9.66
N ILE A 79 -5.44 16.18 -9.72
CA ILE A 79 -4.79 17.10 -8.75
C ILE A 79 -5.26 16.95 -7.27
N GLY A 80 -6.17 16.03 -6.95
CA GLY A 80 -6.69 15.75 -5.61
C GLY A 80 -6.35 14.40 -4.96
N SER A 81 -5.85 13.37 -5.65
CA SER A 81 -5.62 12.04 -5.03
C SER A 81 -4.14 11.66 -4.96
N LEU A 82 -3.49 12.08 -3.87
CA LEU A 82 -2.12 11.71 -3.57
C LEU A 82 -2.10 10.29 -2.99
N LEU A 83 -2.07 9.27 -3.86
CA LEU A 83 -1.72 7.90 -3.45
C LEU A 83 -0.23 7.87 -3.10
N LEU A 84 0.05 7.99 -1.81
CA LEU A 84 1.38 8.01 -1.23
C LEU A 84 1.92 6.58 -1.17
N PHE A 85 2.51 6.09 -2.27
CA PHE A 85 3.42 4.95 -2.22
C PHE A 85 4.77 5.46 -1.69
N PRO A 86 5.28 4.95 -0.56
CA PRO A 86 6.56 5.40 -0.04
C PRO A 86 7.68 5.01 -1.00
N LYS A 87 8.28 6.01 -1.66
CA LYS A 87 9.59 5.85 -2.26
C LYS A 87 10.63 5.76 -1.15
N ARG A 88 11.33 4.63 -1.08
CA ARG A 88 12.71 4.59 -0.59
C ARG A 88 13.53 3.61 -1.41
N LEU A 89 14.35 4.15 -2.29
CA LEU A 89 15.63 3.60 -2.73
C LEU A 89 16.61 4.78 -2.68
N PRO A 90 17.85 4.53 -2.23
CA PRO A 90 18.93 4.83 -3.15
C PRO A 90 19.90 3.65 -3.33
N SER A 91 20.15 3.36 -4.61
CA SER A 91 21.43 3.04 -5.25
C SER A 91 22.41 2.05 -4.59
N SER A 92 22.59 0.87 -5.19
CA SER A 92 23.63 0.65 -6.23
C SER A 92 23.64 -0.82 -6.71
N PRO A 93 24.22 -1.11 -7.90
CA PRO A 93 24.04 -2.36 -8.65
C PRO A 93 25.23 -3.33 -8.54
N LYS A 94 25.08 -4.53 -9.12
CA LYS A 94 26.00 -5.70 -9.25
C LYS A 94 25.76 -6.74 -8.15
N SER A 95 25.63 -8.04 -8.41
CA SER A 95 26.14 -8.88 -9.50
C SER A 95 25.19 -10.06 -9.74
N LEU A 96 24.99 -10.43 -11.00
CA LEU A 96 24.67 -11.81 -11.35
C LEU A 96 25.78 -12.71 -10.77
N TYR A 97 25.41 -13.81 -10.11
CA TYR A 97 26.20 -15.03 -10.16
C TYR A 97 25.24 -16.21 -10.36
N LEU A 98 25.10 -16.59 -11.63
CA LEU A 98 24.84 -17.95 -12.04
C LEU A 98 26.18 -18.68 -11.93
N GLY A 99 26.25 -19.81 -11.22
CA GLY A 99 27.47 -20.58 -11.09
C GLY A 99 27.22 -21.95 -10.46
N ARG A 100 26.87 -22.93 -11.30
CA ARG A 100 27.09 -24.36 -11.02
C ARG A 100 28.60 -24.62 -10.87
N GLY A 101 28.98 -25.56 -10.02
CA GLY A 101 30.23 -26.31 -10.18
C GLY A 101 31.05 -26.54 -8.90
N LEU A 102 30.93 -27.77 -8.40
CA LEU A 102 32.00 -28.66 -7.92
C LEU A 102 33.06 -28.12 -6.94
N SER A 103 33.05 -28.68 -5.74
CA SER A 103 34.18 -29.42 -5.16
C SER A 103 33.63 -30.43 -4.14
#